data_AF-A0A6N2CDT1-F1
#
_entry.id   AF-A0A6N2CDT1-F1
#
_cell.length_a   1.000
_cell.length_b   1.000
_cell.length_c   1.000
_cell.angle_alpha   90.00
_cell.angle_beta   90.00
_cell.angle_gamma   90.00
#
_symmetry.space_group_name_H-M   'P 1'
#
loop_
_entity.id
_entity.type
_entity.pdbx_description
1 polymer ?
#
loop_
_entity_poly.entity_id
_entity_poly.type
_entity_poly.pdbx_seq_one_letter_code
_entity_poly.pdbx_strand_id
1 'polypeptide(L)'
;MRDVLQKVNLGDIGFVSIRDGVIVYKLEIQQKGLDYPFQIGNGVKFGDSTVAQEINVTVRTWAVIVIPTDGLFDNVHNKELEKLIRDGLAD
;
A
#
# COMPACT_ATOMS: atom_id res chain seq x y z
N MET A 1 6.13 11.41 -19.12
CA MET A 1 5.43 10.12 -19.34
C MET A 1 4.61 9.81 -18.09
N ARG A 2 3.42 9.22 -18.23
CA ARG A 2 2.66 8.67 -17.11
C ARG A 2 2.59 7.17 -17.35
N ASP A 3 3.17 6.41 -16.44
CA ASP A 3 3.19 4.95 -16.52
C ASP A 3 2.11 4.39 -15.59
N VAL A 4 1.60 3.21 -15.91
CA VAL A 4 0.58 2.54 -15.11
C VAL A 4 1.24 1.41 -14.36
N LEU A 5 1.17 1.46 -13.02
CA LEU A 5 1.54 0.34 -12.17
C LEU A 5 0.30 -0.49 -11.88
N GLN A 6 0.34 -1.77 -12.23
CA GLN A 6 -0.70 -2.73 -11.88
C GLN A 6 -0.36 -3.38 -10.55
N LYS A 7 -1.29 -3.31 -9.59
CA LYS A 7 -1.19 -3.99 -8.30
C LYS A 7 -2.41 -4.90 -8.14
N VAL A 8 -2.18 -6.08 -7.59
CA VAL A 8 -3.21 -6.94 -7.04
C VAL A 8 -3.02 -6.95 -5.53
N ASN A 9 -4.05 -6.54 -4.78
CA ASN A 9 -4.01 -6.49 -3.32
C ASN A 9 -4.92 -7.55 -2.72
N LEU A 10 -4.45 -8.22 -1.67
CA LEU A 10 -5.30 -9.08 -0.85
C LEU A 10 -4.89 -8.92 0.61
N GLY A 11 -5.85 -8.49 1.43
CA GLY A 11 -5.62 -8.14 2.83
C GLY A 11 -5.21 -6.70 3.05
N ASP A 12 -4.59 -6.45 4.19
CA ASP A 12 -4.26 -5.13 4.73
C ASP A 12 -2.85 -4.64 4.42
N ILE A 13 -2.16 -5.29 3.48
CA ILE A 13 -0.92 -4.78 2.91
C ILE A 13 -1.21 -3.44 2.25
N GLY A 14 -0.50 -2.41 2.70
CA GLY A 14 -0.69 -1.08 2.20
C GLY A 14 -0.01 -0.84 0.85
N PHE A 15 -0.27 0.34 0.29
CA PHE A 15 0.45 0.84 -0.87
C PHE A 15 0.43 2.35 -0.86
N VAL A 16 1.59 2.96 -1.03
CA VAL A 16 1.74 4.41 -1.05
C VAL A 16 2.65 4.81 -2.21
N SER A 17 2.22 5.82 -2.96
CA SER A 17 3.08 6.52 -3.91
C SER A 17 3.43 7.89 -3.36
N ILE A 18 4.72 8.19 -3.34
CA ILE A 18 5.31 9.43 -2.82
C ILE A 18 6.00 10.14 -3.97
N ARG A 19 5.75 11.44 -4.11
CA ARG A 19 6.43 12.29 -5.08
C ARG A 19 6.90 13.56 -4.38
N ASP A 20 8.15 13.94 -4.63
CA ASP A 20 8.77 15.13 -4.04
C ASP A 20 8.66 15.12 -2.50
N GLY A 21 8.78 13.93 -1.90
CA GLY A 21 8.69 13.75 -0.45
C GLY A 21 7.28 13.88 0.15
N VAL A 22 6.23 13.86 -0.68
CA VAL A 22 4.82 13.97 -0.25
C VAL A 22 4.01 12.78 -0.77
N ILE A 23 3.14 12.22 0.08
CA ILE A 23 2.23 11.15 -0.34
C ILE A 23 1.21 11.71 -1.33
N VAL A 24 1.20 11.17 -2.54
CA VAL A 24 0.26 11.55 -3.61
C VAL A 24 -0.85 10.53 -3.82
N TYR A 25 -0.65 9.31 -3.34
CA TYR A 25 -1.66 8.25 -3.37
C TYR A 25 -1.39 7.28 -2.22
N LYS A 26 -2.46 6.88 -1.51
CA LYS A 26 -2.44 5.80 -0.52
C LYS A 26 -3.65 4.91 -0.79
N LEU A 27 -3.40 3.62 -0.95
CA LEU A 27 -4.45 2.63 -1.13
C LEU A 27 -5.15 2.36 0.21
N GLU A 28 -6.47 2.18 0.16
CA GLU A 28 -7.25 1.69 1.30
C GLU A 28 -6.99 0.20 1.53
N ILE A 29 -6.79 -0.19 2.79
CA ILE A 29 -6.54 -1.59 3.17
C ILE A 29 -7.80 -2.44 3.03
N GLN A 30 -7.63 -3.71 2.69
CA GLN A 30 -8.74 -4.63 2.52
C GLN A 30 -9.00 -5.41 3.82
N GLN A 31 -10.04 -5.01 4.55
CA GLN A 31 -10.39 -5.63 5.83
C GLN A 31 -11.90 -5.86 5.99
N LYS A 32 -12.25 -6.91 6.72
CA LYS A 32 -13.63 -7.24 7.13
C LYS A 32 -14.03 -6.52 8.41
N GLY A 33 -13.05 -6.13 9.23
CA GLY A 33 -13.20 -5.43 10.50
C GLY A 33 -11.84 -5.09 11.09
N LEU A 34 -11.84 -4.50 12.30
CA LEU A 34 -10.61 -4.22 13.04
C LEU A 34 -9.81 -5.51 13.26
N ASP A 35 -8.54 -5.51 12.89
CA ASP A 35 -7.62 -6.66 13.03
C ASP A 35 -8.16 -7.93 12.34
N TYR A 36 -8.94 -7.75 11.27
CA TYR A 36 -9.53 -8.86 10.51
C TYR A 36 -9.42 -8.63 8.99
N PRO A 37 -8.21 -8.78 8.41
CA PRO A 37 -8.00 -8.61 6.98
C PRO A 37 -8.62 -9.73 6.13
N PHE A 38 -8.78 -9.46 4.84
CA PHE A 38 -9.02 -10.53 3.88
C PHE A 38 -7.74 -11.37 3.71
N GLN A 39 -7.89 -12.69 3.68
CA GLN A 39 -6.77 -13.63 3.61
C GLN A 39 -7.18 -14.85 2.78
N ILE A 40 -6.24 -15.40 2.01
CA ILE A 40 -6.41 -16.68 1.32
C ILE A 40 -6.06 -17.81 2.28
N GLY A 41 -6.85 -18.88 2.27
CA GLY A 41 -6.56 -20.07 3.06
C GLY A 41 -7.52 -21.22 2.75
N ASN A 42 -7.18 -22.40 3.24
CA ASN A 42 -7.94 -23.63 2.95
C ASN A 42 -9.15 -23.86 3.87
N GLY A 43 -9.47 -22.89 4.74
CA GLY A 43 -10.58 -22.99 5.69
C GLY A 43 -11.81 -22.21 5.23
N VAL A 44 -12.99 -22.62 5.68
CA VAL A 44 -14.29 -22.02 5.32
C VAL A 44 -14.45 -20.53 5.64
N LYS A 45 -13.57 -19.96 6.47
CA LYS A 45 -13.59 -18.52 6.84
C LYS A 45 -12.65 -17.67 5.97
N PHE A 46 -11.79 -18.30 5.18
CA PHE A 46 -10.84 -17.63 4.31
C PHE A 46 -11.46 -17.40 2.92
N GLY A 47 -10.98 -16.37 2.22
CA GLY A 47 -11.34 -16.14 0.84
C GLY A 47 -10.52 -17.02 -0.11
N ASP A 48 -10.90 -17.02 -1.38
CA ASP A 48 -10.09 -17.52 -2.49
C ASP A 48 -9.46 -16.33 -3.25
N SER A 49 -8.92 -16.56 -4.44
CA SER A 49 -8.35 -15.48 -5.26
C SER A 49 -9.38 -14.46 -5.74
N THR A 50 -10.68 -14.74 -5.67
CA THR A 50 -11.73 -13.85 -6.18
C THR A 50 -11.93 -12.60 -5.31
N VAL A 51 -11.45 -12.63 -4.06
CA VAL A 51 -11.51 -11.45 -3.19
C VAL A 51 -10.37 -10.47 -3.44
N ALA A 52 -9.40 -10.77 -4.31
CA ALA A 52 -8.31 -9.86 -4.59
C ALA A 52 -8.80 -8.58 -5.28
N GLN A 53 -8.22 -7.44 -4.91
CA GLN A 53 -8.52 -6.14 -5.51
C GLN A 53 -7.44 -5.79 -6.55
N GLU A 54 -7.84 -5.70 -7.81
CA GLU A 54 -6.98 -5.20 -8.88
C GLU A 54 -7.04 -3.67 -8.94
N ILE A 55 -5.87 -3.04 -8.94
CA ILE A 55 -5.72 -1.58 -8.91
C ILE A 55 -4.69 -1.17 -9.95
N ASN A 56 -5.06 -0.18 -10.76
CA ASN A 56 -4.16 0.49 -11.68
C ASN A 56 -3.82 1.87 -11.13
N VAL A 57 -2.57 2.08 -10.73
CA VAL A 57 -2.09 3.35 -10.20
C VAL A 57 -1.28 4.07 -11.26
N THR A 58 -1.68 5.29 -11.59
CA THR A 58 -0.87 6.15 -12.46
C THR A 58 0.31 6.69 -11.67
N VAL A 59 1.52 6.32 -12.09
CA VAL A 59 2.78 6.76 -11.49
C VAL A 59 3.51 7.72 -12.43
N ARG A 60 4.44 8.49 -11.86
CA ARG A 60 5.35 9.36 -12.60
C ARG A 60 6.77 8.97 -12.31
N THR A 61 7.67 9.27 -13.24
CA THR A 61 9.12 9.16 -13.03
C THR A 61 9.51 9.87 -11.73
N TRP A 62 10.44 9.29 -10.98
CA TRP A 62 10.91 9.76 -9.67
C TRP A 62 9.91 9.64 -8.52
N ALA A 63 8.75 9.00 -8.73
CA ALA A 63 7.91 8.61 -7.61
C ALA A 63 8.54 7.43 -6.86
N VAL A 64 8.51 7.48 -5.54
CA VAL A 64 8.86 6.36 -4.66
C VAL A 64 7.59 5.56 -4.36
N ILE A 65 7.65 4.25 -4.53
CA ILE A 65 6.57 3.33 -4.19
C ILE A 65 6.94 2.62 -2.90
N VAL A 66 6.06 2.69 -1.91
CA VAL A 66 6.18 1.98 -0.63
C VAL A 66 5.10 0.92 -0.57
N ILE A 67 5.49 -0.34 -0.39
CA ILE A 67 4.59 -1.49 -0.23
C ILE A 67 4.86 -2.13 1.13
N PRO A 68 4.29 -1.58 2.21
CA PRO A 68 4.55 -2.08 3.55
C PRO A 68 3.45 -3.04 4.01
N THR A 69 3.75 -3.81 5.06
CA THR A 69 2.73 -4.50 5.85
C THR A 69 1.96 -3.51 6.74
N ASP A 70 0.86 -3.97 7.31
CA ASP A 70 0.06 -3.28 8.35
C ASP A 70 0.93 -2.72 9.48
N GLY A 71 1.93 -3.47 9.95
CA GLY A 71 2.83 -3.07 11.02
C GLY A 71 3.56 -1.75 10.79
N LEU A 72 3.80 -1.31 9.55
CA LEU A 72 4.29 0.06 9.32
C LEU A 72 3.21 1.09 9.60
N PHE A 73 2.00 0.89 9.08
CA PHE A 73 0.93 1.87 9.18
C PHE A 73 0.24 1.90 10.55
N ASP A 74 0.39 0.85 11.35
CA ASP A 74 -0.01 0.85 12.75
C ASP A 74 0.93 1.69 13.63
N ASN A 75 2.19 1.83 13.22
CA ASN A 75 3.25 2.42 14.05
C ASN A 75 3.83 3.74 13.51
N VAL A 76 3.58 4.07 12.24
CA VAL A 76 4.19 5.22 11.56
C VAL A 76 3.10 6.05 10.87
N HIS A 77 3.00 7.31 11.28
CA HIS A 77 2.06 8.26 10.68
C HIS A 77 2.55 8.68 9.28
N ASN A 78 1.61 9.09 8.43
CA ASN A 78 1.92 9.56 7.08
C ASN A 78 3.03 10.63 7.04
N LYS A 79 3.04 11.59 7.98
CA LYS A 79 4.06 12.64 8.06
C LYS A 79 5.46 12.11 8.40
N GLU A 80 5.52 11.06 9.22
CA GLU A 80 6.77 10.41 9.61
C GLU A 80 7.32 9.59 8.44
N LEU A 81 6.45 8.86 7.72
CA LEU A 81 6.81 8.17 6.49
C LEU A 81 7.35 9.14 5.43
N GLU A 82 6.66 10.26 5.20
CA GLU A 82 7.13 11.29 4.27
C GLU A 82 8.50 11.85 4.68
N LYS A 83 8.75 12.05 5.97
CA LYS A 83 10.05 12.51 6.48
C LYS A 83 11.14 11.46 6.22
N LEU A 84 10.89 10.20 6.57
CA LEU A 84 11.84 9.10 6.34
C LEU A 84 12.27 9.00 4.88
N ILE A 85 11.32 9.17 3.96
CA ILE A 85 11.59 9.10 2.52
C ILE A 85 12.36 10.33 2.05
N ARG A 86 12.07 11.54 2.55
CA ARG A 86 12.87 12.74 2.25
C ARG A 86 14.31 12.59 2.72
N ASP A 87 14.49 12.10 3.95
CA ASP A 87 15.81 11.95 4.55
C ASP A 87 16.64 10.90 3.77
N GLY A 88 16.07 9.72 3.48
CA GLY A 88 16.78 8.65 2.76
C GLY A 88 17.04 8.91 1.27
N LEU A 89 16.47 9.97 0.68
CA LEU A 89 16.79 10.43 -0.68
C LEU A 89 17.80 11.58 -0.70
N ALA A 90 18.08 12.18 0.46
CA ALA A 90 19.05 13.27 0.59
C ALA A 90 20.48 12.76 0.87
N ASP A 91 20.62 11.49 1.25
CA ASP A 91 21.86 10.74 1.43
C ASP A 91 22.39 10.18 0.09
#